data_AF-A0A0F7VM96-F1
#
_entry.id   AF-A0A0F7VM96-F1
#
_cell.length_a   1.000
_cell.length_b   1.000
_cell.length_c   1.000
_cell.angle_alpha   90.00
_cell.angle_beta   90.00
_cell.angle_gamma   90.00
#
_symmetry.space_group_name_H-M   'P 1'
#
loop_
_entity.id
_entity.type
_entity.pdbx_description
1 polymer ?
#
loop_
_entity_poly.entity_id
_entity_poly.type
_entity_poly.pdbx_seq_one_letter_code
_entity_poly.pdbx_strand_id
1 'polypeptide(L)'
;MAAKKPSKPWRLVLTTPSVPVYTTHRSKPAAYRAVEDEKERVAAGLSNVQRIAVDQWDVDGQRWVRYENVWDKTTARLAADRATEK
;
A
#
# COMPACT_ATOMS: atom_id res chain seq x y z
N MET A 1 9.74 -16.98 -24.17
CA MET A 1 9.80 -17.36 -22.74
C MET A 1 8.50 -16.90 -22.09
N ALA A 2 7.66 -17.81 -21.60
CA ALA A 2 6.46 -17.40 -20.86
C ALA A 2 6.89 -16.95 -19.46
N ALA A 3 6.66 -15.68 -19.09
CA ALA A 3 6.96 -15.24 -17.74
C ALA A 3 6.09 -16.06 -16.78
N LYS A 4 6.74 -16.79 -15.88
CA LYS A 4 6.04 -17.54 -14.83
C LYS A 4 5.30 -16.53 -13.96
N LYS A 5 3.99 -16.74 -13.81
CA LYS A 5 3.16 -15.99 -12.86
C LYS A 5 3.85 -16.00 -11.49
N PRO A 6 4.13 -14.82 -10.89
CA PRO A 6 4.75 -14.76 -9.58
C PRO A 6 3.82 -15.43 -8.55
N SER A 7 4.40 -16.25 -7.67
CA SER A 7 3.67 -16.92 -6.58
C SER A 7 2.97 -15.95 -5.62
N LYS A 8 3.36 -14.66 -5.69
CA LYS A 8 2.82 -13.56 -4.91
C LYS A 8 2.37 -12.45 -5.86
N PRO A 9 1.14 -12.49 -6.40
CA PRO A 9 0.68 -11.55 -7.41
C PRO A 9 0.18 -10.22 -6.82
N TRP A 10 0.34 -10.00 -5.51
CA TRP A 10 -0.06 -8.76 -4.83
C TRP A 10 1.19 -8.09 -4.27
N ARG A 11 1.35 -6.79 -4.52
CA ARG A 11 2.46 -6.00 -4.01
C ARG A 11 1.93 -4.76 -3.30
N LEU A 12 2.42 -4.54 -2.10
CA LEU A 12 2.23 -3.31 -1.36
C LEU A 12 3.36 -2.34 -1.69
N VAL A 13 3.00 -1.11 -1.99
CA VAL A 13 3.91 0.00 -2.25
C VAL A 13 3.73 1.01 -1.13
N LEU A 14 4.72 1.07 -0.25
CA LEU A 14 4.78 1.97 0.89
C LEU A 14 5.68 3.14 0.54
N THR A 15 5.09 4.27 0.20
CA THR A 15 5.85 5.48 -0.13
C THR A 15 6.29 6.16 1.16
N THR A 16 7.61 6.20 1.39
CA THR A 16 8.24 6.97 2.48
C THR A 16 8.95 8.20 1.90
N PRO A 17 9.38 9.18 2.72
CA PRO A 17 10.09 10.36 2.25
C PRO A 17 11.43 10.06 1.58
N SER A 18 12.04 8.91 1.92
CA SER A 18 13.35 8.51 1.40
C SER A 18 13.21 7.60 0.17
N VAL A 19 12.70 6.39 0.38
CA VAL A 19 12.62 5.37 -0.67
C VAL A 19 11.32 4.58 -0.52
N PRO A 20 10.57 4.30 -1.60
CA PRO A 20 9.43 3.42 -1.54
C PRO A 20 9.84 2.00 -1.12
N VAL A 21 9.14 1.44 -0.14
CA VAL A 21 9.32 0.06 0.31
C VAL A 21 8.28 -0.82 -0.37
N TYR A 22 8.72 -1.98 -0.87
CA TYR A 22 7.89 -2.90 -1.62
C TYR A 22 7.78 -4.24 -0.90
N THR A 23 6.56 -4.68 -0.62
CA THR A 23 6.29 -5.97 0.03
C THR A 23 5.36 -6.81 -0.83
N THR A 24 5.71 -8.07 -1.10
CA THR A 24 4.88 -8.96 -1.94
C THR A 24 4.10 -9.97 -1.10
N HIS A 25 2.86 -10.23 -1.50
CA HIS A 25 1.89 -11.05 -0.79
C HIS A 25 1.22 -12.06 -1.74
N ARG A 26 0.87 -13.23 -1.19
CA ARG A 26 0.23 -14.32 -1.93
C ARG A 26 -1.24 -14.08 -2.29
N SER A 27 -1.91 -13.18 -1.58
CA SER A 27 -3.35 -12.94 -1.73
C SER A 27 -3.74 -11.50 -1.39
N LYS A 28 -4.85 -11.02 -1.97
CA LYS A 28 -5.46 -9.73 -1.67
C LYS A 28 -5.65 -9.51 -0.16
N PRO A 29 -6.32 -10.39 0.60
CA PRO A 29 -6.52 -10.17 2.03
C PRO A 29 -5.21 -10.05 2.82
N ALA A 30 -4.15 -10.78 2.42
CA ALA A 30 -2.85 -10.65 3.07
C ALA A 30 -2.20 -9.28 2.82
N ALA A 31 -2.37 -8.71 1.61
CA ALA A 31 -1.91 -7.36 1.31
C ALA A 31 -2.68 -6.30 2.12
N TYR A 32 -4.01 -6.40 2.19
CA TYR A 32 -4.83 -5.45 2.96
C TYR A 32 -4.60 -5.56 4.48
N ARG A 33 -4.32 -6.76 5.02
CA ARG A 33 -3.89 -6.89 6.43
C ARG A 33 -2.59 -6.15 6.71
N ALA A 34 -1.63 -6.18 5.78
CA ALA A 34 -0.39 -5.42 5.90
C ALA A 34 -0.61 -3.91 5.76
N VAL A 35 -1.63 -3.46 5.00
CA VAL A 35 -2.03 -2.04 4.98
C VAL A 35 -2.48 -1.59 6.37
N GLU A 36 -3.35 -2.35 7.02
CA GLU A 36 -3.87 -1.97 8.34
C GLU A 36 -2.76 -1.96 9.40
N ASP A 37 -1.87 -2.96 9.41
CA ASP A 37 -0.68 -2.98 10.29
C ASP A 37 0.20 -1.74 10.07
N GLU A 38 0.42 -1.35 8.81
CA GLU A 38 1.23 -0.17 8.49
C GLU A 38 0.52 1.13 8.94
N LYS A 39 -0.80 1.24 8.79
CA LYS A 39 -1.57 2.37 9.30
C LYS A 39 -1.45 2.49 10.82
N GLU A 40 -1.53 1.37 11.54
CA GLU A 40 -1.34 1.33 13.00
C GLU A 40 0.08 1.77 13.39
N ARG A 41 1.12 1.32 12.66
CA ARG A 41 2.50 1.77 12.89
C ARG A 41 2.68 3.26 12.64
N VAL A 42 2.07 3.80 11.59
CA VAL A 42 2.11 5.25 11.32
C VAL A 42 1.40 6.01 12.44
N ALA A 43 0.24 5.55 12.91
CA ALA A 43 -0.48 6.17 14.03
C ALA A 43 0.33 6.12 15.33
N ALA A 44 1.08 5.05 15.57
CA ALA A 44 2.00 4.89 16.70
C ALA A 44 3.33 5.67 16.55
N GLY A 45 3.56 6.35 15.42
CA GLY A 45 4.82 7.07 15.16
C GLY A 45 6.02 6.16 14.84
N LEU A 46 5.80 4.87 14.62
CA LEU A 46 6.82 3.87 14.30
C LEU A 46 7.14 3.81 12.79
N SER A 47 6.28 4.40 11.96
CA SER A 47 6.48 4.47 10.51
C SER A 47 6.24 5.87 9.96
N ASN A 48 7.07 6.23 8.98
CA ASN A 48 7.00 7.50 8.25
C ASN A 48 6.36 7.37 6.88
N VAL A 49 5.62 6.27 6.62
CA VAL A 49 4.89 6.10 5.37
C VAL A 49 3.91 7.26 5.16
N GLN A 50 3.94 7.80 3.94
CA GLN A 50 3.08 8.89 3.49
C GLN A 50 1.94 8.39 2.61
N ARG A 51 2.17 7.32 1.84
CA ARG A 51 1.14 6.71 0.96
C ARG A 51 1.27 5.21 0.94
N ILE A 52 0.14 4.53 0.87
CA ILE A 52 0.05 3.09 0.71
C ILE A 52 -0.77 2.80 -0.53
N ALA A 53 -0.19 2.03 -1.43
CA ALA A 53 -0.87 1.56 -2.62
C ALA A 53 -0.70 0.06 -2.81
N VAL A 54 -1.70 -0.56 -3.41
CA VAL A 54 -1.69 -1.98 -3.75
C VAL A 54 -1.55 -2.09 -5.26
N ASP A 55 -0.54 -2.84 -5.68
CA ASP A 55 -0.33 -3.24 -7.06
C ASP A 55 -0.67 -4.73 -7.22
N GLN A 56 -1.17 -5.08 -8.39
CA GLN A 56 -1.40 -6.45 -8.80
C GLN A 56 -0.48 -6.80 -9.96
N TRP A 57 0.03 -8.02 -9.98
CA TRP A 57 0.75 -8.53 -11.15
C TRP A 57 -0.25 -8.86 -12.26
N ASP A 58 -0.12 -8.13 -13.37
CA ASP A 58 -0.82 -8.38 -14.61
C ASP A 58 -0.10 -9.50 -15.38
N VAL A 59 -0.82 -10.59 -15.64
CA VAL A 59 -0.24 -11.78 -16.28
C VAL A 59 -0.02 -11.54 -17.77
N ASP A 60 -0.94 -10.83 -18.41
CA ASP A 60 -0.94 -10.54 -19.85
C ASP A 60 0.18 -9.56 -20.23
N GLY A 61 0.30 -8.46 -19.48
CA GLY A 61 1.34 -7.45 -19.67
C GLY A 61 2.64 -7.72 -18.92
N GLN A 62 2.72 -8.83 -18.16
CA GLN A 62 3.89 -9.25 -17.37
C GLN A 62 4.49 -8.11 -16.54
N ARG A 63 3.63 -7.33 -15.88
CA ARG A 63 4.02 -6.11 -15.16
C ARG A 63 3.19 -5.90 -13.91
N TRP A 64 3.73 -5.13 -12.98
CA TRP A 64 2.95 -4.63 -11.85
C TRP A 64 2.07 -3.49 -12.32
N VAL A 65 0.76 -3.62 -12.07
CA VAL A 65 -0.23 -2.59 -12.38
C VAL A 65 -0.83 -2.10 -11.06
N ARG A 66 -0.99 -0.78 -10.93
CA ARG A 66 -1.66 -0.19 -9.78
C ARG A 66 -3.10 -0.72 -9.73
N TYR A 67 -3.43 -1.41 -8.64
CA TYR A 67 -4.79 -1.86 -8.38
C TYR A 67 -5.57 -0.75 -7.69
N GLU A 68 -5.05 -0.20 -6.58
CA GLU A 68 -5.72 0.82 -5.78
C GLU A 68 -4.72 1.64 -4.96
N ASN A 69 -5.05 2.92 -4.71
CA ASN A 69 -4.39 3.72 -3.66
C ASN A 69 -5.25 3.61 -2.39
N VAL A 70 -4.73 2.93 -1.37
CA VAL A 70 -5.52 2.55 -0.19
C VAL A 70 -5.46 3.62 0.90
N TRP A 71 -4.34 4.34 0.99
CA TRP A 71 -4.17 5.35 2.02
C TRP A 71 -3.19 6.45 1.59
N ASP A 72 -3.50 7.67 1.98
CA ASP A 72 -2.66 8.85 1.79
C ASP A 72 -2.71 9.73 3.04
N LYS A 73 -1.53 10.02 3.61
CA LYS A 73 -1.37 10.78 4.85
C LYS A 73 -1.90 12.20 4.75
N THR A 74 -1.80 12.82 3.58
CA THR A 74 -2.30 14.18 3.35
C THR A 74 -3.82 14.22 3.43
N THR A 75 -4.49 13.23 2.84
CA THR A 75 -5.96 13.09 2.89
C THR A 75 -6.44 12.74 4.30
N ALA A 76 -5.71 11.87 5.02
CA ALA A 76 -6.05 11.50 6.39
C ALA A 76 -5.95 12.68 7.37
N ARG A 77 -4.94 13.56 7.21
CA ARG A 77 -4.77 14.77 8.03
C ARG A 77 -5.94 15.76 7.83
N LEU A 78 -6.35 15.97 6.58
CA LEU A 78 -7.46 16.87 6.24
C LEU A 78 -8.82 16.36 6.76
N ALA A 79 -9.02 15.04 6.76
CA ALA A 79 -10.24 14.44 7.34
C ALA A 79 -10.30 14.57 8.86
N ALA A 80 -9.15 14.45 9.55
CA ALA A 80 -9.07 14.58 11.00
C ALA A 80 -9.30 16.03 11.47
N ASP A 81 -8.75 17.01 10.76
CA ASP A 81 -8.86 18.43 11.10
C ASP A 81 -10.32 18.91 11.08
N ARG A 82 -11.07 18.51 10.04
CA ARG A 82 -12.49 18.86 9.84
C ARG A 82 -13.44 18.25 10.88
N ALA A 83 -13.04 17.21 11.60
CA ALA A 83 -13.87 16.56 12.62
C ALA A 83 -13.87 17.32 13.96
N THR A 84 -12.93 18.24 14.15
CA THR A 84 -12.71 18.97 15.43
C THR A 84 -13.43 20.32 15.50
N GLU A 85 -14.10 20.74 14.43
CA GLU A 85 -14.85 22.02 14.34
C GLU A 85 -16.37 21.83 14.56
N LYS A 86 -16.78 20.99 15.51
CA LYS A 86 -18.20 20.88 15.92
C LYS A 86 -18.38 20.98 17.43
#